data_AF-A0A8J7C1Y3-F1
#
_entry.id   AF-A0A8J7C1Y3-F1
#
_cell.length_a   1.000
_cell.length_b   1.000
_cell.length_c   1.000
_cell.angle_alpha   90.00
_cell.angle_beta   90.00
_cell.angle_gamma   90.00
#
_symmetry.space_group_name_H-M   'P 1'
#
loop_
_entity.id
_entity.type
_entity.pdbx_description
1 polymer ?
#
loop_
_entity_poly.entity_id
_entity_poly.type
_entity_poly.pdbx_seq_one_letter_code
_entity_poly.pdbx_strand_id
1 'polypeptide(L)' 'IGYREVVEMLEGRCDLETAIDKTKRSSRRFAKRQLTWLRGMREDALQWVPPVEKGGAPAVIKLWDQHTEGRQLK' A
#
# COMPACT_ATOMS: atom_id res chain seq x y z
N ILE A 1 0.55 -7.24 9.57
CA ILE A 1 -0.19 -6.37 10.53
C ILE A 1 -1.50 -7.07 10.84
N GLY A 2 -1.92 -7.15 12.10
CA GLY A 2 -3.16 -7.81 12.51
C GLY A 2 -2.94 -9.14 13.23
N TYR A 3 -2.07 -10.02 12.73
CA TYR A 3 -1.83 -11.32 13.36
C TYR A 3 -1.31 -11.23 14.80
N ARG A 4 -0.35 -10.34 15.06
CA ARG A 4 0.19 -10.14 16.41
C ARG A 4 -0.89 -9.63 17.37
N GLU A 5 -1.70 -8.69 16.91
CA GLU A 5 -2.81 -8.14 17.69
C GLU A 5 -3.89 -9.21 18.00
N VAL A 6 -4.16 -10.11 17.06
CA VAL A 6 -5.05 -11.27 17.28
C VAL A 6 -4.45 -12.25 18.28
N VAL A 7 -3.16 -12.57 18.17
CA VAL A 7 -2.47 -13.44 19.13
C VAL A 7 -2.50 -12.86 20.54
N GLU A 8 -2.25 -11.55 20.70
CA GLU A 8 -2.38 -10.86 21.99
C GLU A 8 -3.80 -11.01 22.59
N MET A 9 -4.84 -10.99 21.76
CA MET A 9 -6.21 -11.22 22.21
C MET A 9 -6.45 -12.68 22.63
N LEU A 10 -5.98 -13.64 21.82
CA LEU A 10 -6.12 -15.07 22.11
C LEU A 10 -5.40 -15.50 23.40
N GLU A 11 -4.32 -14.82 23.76
CA GLU A 11 -3.59 -15.02 25.02
C GLU A 11 -4.19 -14.24 26.20
N GLY A 12 -5.33 -13.56 26.00
CA GLY A 12 -5.99 -12.77 27.04
C GLY A 12 -5.28 -11.48 27.42
N ARG A 13 -4.30 -11.01 26.62
CA ARG A 13 -3.54 -9.77 26.91
C ARG A 13 -4.29 -8.50 26.51
N CYS A 14 -5.34 -8.61 25.69
CA CYS A 14 -6.31 -7.54 25.44
C CYS A 14 -7.65 -8.12 24.95
N ASP A 15 -8.71 -7.31 25.00
CA ASP A 15 -10.01 -7.67 24.45
C ASP A 15 -10.07 -7.51 22.92
N LEU A 16 -11.17 -8.00 22.33
CA LEU A 16 -11.41 -7.98 20.89
C LEU A 16 -11.44 -6.56 20.32
N GLU A 17 -12.09 -5.61 20.99
CA GLU A 17 -12.23 -4.23 20.53
C GLU A 17 -10.85 -3.54 20.48
N THR A 18 -10.06 -3.71 21.54
CA THR A 18 -8.69 -3.23 21.64
C THR A 18 -7.81 -3.84 20.55
N ALA A 19 -7.92 -5.14 20.27
CA ALA A 19 -7.17 -5.80 19.21
C ALA A 19 -7.52 -5.25 17.81
N ILE A 20 -8.81 -5.02 17.55
CA ILE A 20 -9.29 -4.39 16.30
C ILE A 20 -8.70 -2.99 16.16
N ASP A 21 -8.74 -2.18 17.21
CA ASP A 21 -8.26 -0.80 17.18
C ASP A 21 -6.74 -0.70 17.05
N LYS A 22 -6.00 -1.57 17.74
CA LYS A 22 -4.56 -1.74 17.56
C LYS A 22 -4.25 -2.11 16.10
N THR A 23 -4.99 -3.05 15.51
CA THR A 23 -4.79 -3.48 14.11
C THR A 23 -5.01 -2.32 13.15
N LYS A 24 -6.14 -1.61 13.25
CA LYS A 24 -6.46 -0.43 12.44
C LYS A 24 -5.38 0.64 12.54
N ARG A 25 -4.90 0.92 13.77
CA ARG A 25 -3.83 1.90 14.03
C ARG A 25 -2.51 1.48 13.39
N SER A 26 -2.12 0.22 13.55
CA SER A 26 -0.92 -0.35 12.95
C SER A 26 -0.97 -0.28 11.42
N SER A 27 -2.11 -0.60 10.81
CA SER A 27 -2.31 -0.51 9.35
C SER A 27 -2.15 0.93 8.84
N ARG A 28 -2.76 1.92 9.50
CA ARG A 28 -2.57 3.34 9.15
C ARG A 28 -1.12 3.80 9.27
N ARG A 29 -0.44 3.41 10.35
CA ARG A 29 0.99 3.73 10.55
C ARG A 29 1.86 3.12 9.47
N PHE A 30 1.58 1.90 9.04
CA PHE A 30 2.31 1.26 7.96
C PHE A 30 2.08 1.94 6.62
N ALA A 31 0.83 2.22 6.24
CA ALA A 31 0.53 2.97 5.02
C ALA A 31 1.23 4.34 5.01
N LYS A 32 1.23 5.06 6.14
CA LYS A 32 1.98 6.32 6.27
C LYS A 32 3.48 6.13 6.04
N ARG A 33 4.09 5.08 6.63
CA ARG A 33 5.52 4.77 6.40
C ARG A 33 5.82 4.42 4.95
N GLN A 34 4.97 3.63 4.29
CA GLN A 34 5.09 3.34 2.86
C GLN A 34 5.08 4.63 2.04
N LEU A 35 4.14 5.54 2.30
CA LEU A 35 4.08 6.84 1.62
C LEU A 35 5.32 7.70 1.91
N THR A 36 5.80 7.75 3.14
CA THR A 36 7.04 8.47 3.48
C THR A 36 8.24 7.90 2.73
N TRP A 37 8.36 6.58 2.66
CA TRP A 37 9.45 5.92 1.94
C TRP A 37 9.37 6.18 0.43
N LEU A 38 8.18 6.05 -0.16
CA LEU A 38 7.94 6.33 -1.59
C LEU A 38 8.25 7.78 -1.97
N ARG A 39 7.97 8.75 -1.09
CA ARG A 39 8.32 10.17 -1.30
C ARG A 39 9.83 10.43 -1.28
N GLY A 40 10.61 9.56 -0.66
CA GLY A 40 12.07 9.65 -0.63
C GLY A 40 12.76 8.94 -1.79
N MET A 41 12.02 8.23 -2.66
CA MET A 41 12.59 7.62 -3.86
C MET A 41 12.94 8.70 -4.89
N ARG A 42 13.89 8.39 -5.77
CA ARG A 42 14.28 9.30 -6.86
C ARG A 42 13.09 9.54 -7.81
N GLU A 43 13.03 10.74 -8.39
CA GLU A 43 11.92 11.17 -9.26
C GLU A 43 11.74 10.29 -10.51
N ASP A 44 12.82 9.66 -11.00
CA ASP A 44 12.82 8.77 -12.15
C ASP A 44 12.48 7.31 -11.80
N ALA A 45 12.43 6.95 -10.51
CA ALA A 45 12.20 5.58 -10.07
C ALA A 45 10.72 5.24 -9.85
N LEU A 46 9.84 6.23 -9.77
CA LEU A 46 8.43 6.05 -9.42
C LEU A 46 7.53 7.00 -10.19
N GLN A 47 6.43 6.49 -10.74
CA GLN A 47 5.36 7.29 -11.32
C GLN A 47 4.10 7.19 -10.45
N TRP A 48 3.62 8.33 -9.96
CA TRP A 48 2.40 8.39 -9.15
C TRP A 48 1.15 8.30 -10.02
N VAL A 49 0.23 7.43 -9.64
CA VAL A 49 -1.04 7.24 -10.34
C VAL A 49 -2.20 7.53 -9.38
N PRO A 50 -3.30 8.17 -9.84
CA PRO A 50 -4.47 8.37 -9.01
C PRO A 50 -5.06 7.07 -8.47
N PRO A 51 -5.85 7.11 -7.38
CA PRO A 51 -6.69 5.98 -6.97
C PRO A 51 -7.60 5.51 -8.11
N VAL A 52 -8.03 4.25 -8.05
CA VAL A 52 -8.85 3.61 -9.09
C VAL A 52 -10.14 4.41 -9.35
N GLU A 53 -10.76 4.93 -8.29
CA GLU A 53 -11.99 5.73 -8.34
C GLU A 53 -11.80 7.07 -9.05
N LYS A 54 -10.56 7.52 -9.22
CA LYS A 54 -10.17 8.75 -9.91
C LYS A 54 -9.52 8.48 -11.26
N GLY A 55 -9.78 7.33 -11.87
CA GLY A 55 -9.24 6.97 -13.18
C GLY A 55 -7.81 6.44 -13.14
N GLY A 56 -7.35 5.92 -12.00
CA GLY A 56 -6.03 5.32 -11.86
C GLY A 56 -5.78 4.15 -12.82
N ALA A 57 -6.77 3.28 -13.02
CA ALA A 57 -6.60 2.10 -13.87
C ALA A 57 -6.30 2.46 -15.35
N PRO A 58 -7.07 3.34 -16.02
CA PRO A 58 -6.70 3.85 -17.35
C PRO A 58 -5.32 4.52 -17.39
N ALA A 59 -4.94 5.25 -16.32
CA ALA A 59 -3.63 5.90 -16.26
C ALA A 59 -2.48 4.88 -16.18
N VAL A 60 -2.63 3.78 -15.42
CA VAL A 60 -1.63 2.70 -15.42
C VAL A 60 -1.48 2.08 -16.81
N ILE A 61 -2.58 1.79 -17.51
CA ILE A 61 -2.55 1.17 -18.84
C ILE A 61 -1.78 2.09 -19.81
N LYS A 62 -2.11 3.38 -19.84
CA LYS A 62 -1.40 4.35 -20.69
C LYS A 62 0.09 4.43 -20.39
N LEU A 63 0.47 4.44 -19.10
CA LEU A 63 1.88 4.43 -18.70
C LEU A 63 2.55 3.12 -19.14
N TRP A 64 1.88 1.98 -18.98
CA TRP A 64 2.40 0.68 -19.39
C TRP A 64 2.69 0.66 -20.90
N ASP A 65 1.73 1.07 -21.73
CA ASP A 65 1.85 1.10 -23.19
C ASP A 65 3.09 1.91 -23.63
N GLN A 66 3.26 3.12 -23.07
CA GLN A 66 4.41 3.99 -23.32
C GLN A 66 5.77 3.33 -23.02
N HIS A 67 5.83 2.46 -22.02
CA HIS A 67 7.07 1.76 -21.66
C HIS A 67 7.25 0.44 -22.43
N THR A 68 6.17 -0.14 -22.97
CA THR A 68 6.22 -1.39 -23.73
C THR A 68 6.30 -1.24 -25.24
N GLU A 69 5.93 -0.08 -25.81
CA GLU A 69 6.03 0.17 -27.27
C GLU A 69 7.46 0.04 -27.83
N GLY A 70 8.50 0.13 -26.98
CA GLY A 70 9.90 -0.14 -27.34
C GLY A 70 10.39 -1.58 -27.07
N ARG A 71 9.57 -2.44 -26.46
CA ARG A 71 9.85 -3.86 -26.24
C ARG A 71 8.90 -4.68 -27.08
N GLN A 72 9.17 -4.76 -28.39
CA GLN A 72 8.71 -5.91 -29.15
C GLN A 72 9.24 -7.15 -28.42
N LEU A 73 8.33 -7.88 -27.76
CA LEU A 73 8.59 -9.22 -27.27
C LEU A 73 8.99 -10.03 -28.50
N LYS A 74 10.29 -10.36 -28.61
CA LYS A 74 10.76 -11.41 -29.53
C LYS A 74 10.20 -12.76 -29.09
#